data_AF-A0A1H7WLJ9-F1
#
_entry.id   AF-A0A1H7WLJ9-F1
#
_cell.length_a   1.000
_cell.length_b   1.000
_cell.length_c   1.000
_cell.angle_alpha   90.00
_cell.angle_beta   90.00
_cell.angle_gamma   90.00
#
_symmetry.space_group_name_H-M   'P 1'
#
loop_
_entity.id
_entity.type
_entity.pdbx_description
1 polymer ?
#
loop_
_entity_poly.entity_id
_entity_poly.type
_entity_poly.pdbx_seq_one_letter_code
_entity_poly.pdbx_strand_id
1 'polypeptide(L)'
;MTNHTNKSAQGYRVPKIDWKSMIRSVFTLGFKRRPHEQEKAKTYEYVFEDKGIEIAEISLDEKRKVVAYKSLSSVKEKEKIISKGKFEDGDHTYYLDKETIS
;
A
#
# COMPACT_ATOMS: atom_id res chain seq x y z
N MET A 1 -21.79 22.88 3.56
CA MET A 1 -21.46 21.99 2.43
C MET A 1 -19.96 21.77 2.44
N THR A 2 -19.48 20.72 3.09
CA THR A 2 -18.07 20.33 3.04
C THR A 2 -17.84 19.66 1.70
N ASN A 3 -17.06 20.28 0.83
CA ASN A 3 -16.57 19.64 -0.39
C ASN A 3 -15.65 18.50 0.05
N HIS A 4 -16.20 17.28 0.13
CA HIS A 4 -15.43 16.07 0.36
C HIS A 4 -14.68 15.77 -0.93
N THR A 5 -13.50 16.36 -1.10
CA THR A 5 -12.58 16.01 -2.18
C THR A 5 -12.13 14.58 -1.90
N ASN A 6 -12.80 13.61 -2.53
CA ASN A 6 -12.36 12.22 -2.54
C ASN A 6 -11.02 12.19 -3.26
N LYS A 7 -9.93 12.17 -2.48
CA LYS A 7 -8.61 12.05 -3.06
C LYS A 7 -8.32 10.59 -3.34
N SER A 8 -7.81 10.31 -4.52
CA SER A 8 -7.32 8.99 -4.89
C SER A 8 -5.84 9.09 -5.24
N ALA A 9 -5.08 8.06 -4.93
CA ALA A 9 -3.69 7.94 -5.34
C ALA A 9 -3.40 6.52 -5.81
N GLN A 10 -2.48 6.35 -6.74
CA GLN A 10 -1.92 5.06 -7.08
C GLN A 10 -0.63 4.81 -6.31
N GLY A 11 -0.17 3.56 -6.29
CA GLY A 11 1.14 3.23 -5.77
C GLY A 11 1.34 1.74 -5.60
N TYR A 12 2.25 1.36 -4.70
CA TYR A 12 2.62 -0.04 -4.46
C TYR A 12 2.77 -0.30 -2.96
N ARG A 13 2.59 -1.56 -2.57
CA ARG A 13 2.87 -2.01 -1.20
C ARG A 13 4.04 -2.97 -1.20
N VAL A 14 4.82 -2.93 -0.13
CA VAL A 14 5.95 -3.82 0.09
C VAL A 14 5.75 -4.50 1.45
N PRO A 15 5.94 -5.82 1.57
CA PRO A 15 5.95 -6.46 2.87
C PRO A 15 7.07 -5.89 3.74
N LYS A 16 6.78 -5.65 5.02
CA LYS A 16 7.78 -5.29 6.02
C LYS A 16 8.73 -6.48 6.14
N ILE A 17 9.96 -6.30 5.67
CA ILE A 17 10.99 -7.31 5.85
C ILE A 17 11.41 -7.24 7.32
N ASP A 18 10.85 -8.14 8.12
CA ASP A 18 11.32 -8.36 9.48
C ASP A 18 12.79 -8.80 9.45
N TRP A 19 13.64 -8.24 10.31
CA TRP A 19 15.06 -8.60 10.38
C TRP A 19 15.26 -10.12 10.55
N LYS A 20 14.31 -10.78 11.22
CA LYS A 20 14.23 -12.25 11.33
C LYS A 20 14.06 -12.93 9.98
N SER A 21 13.20 -12.40 9.10
CA SER A 21 12.99 -12.90 7.74
C SER A 21 14.19 -12.64 6.83
N MET A 22 14.91 -11.53 7.06
CA MET A 22 16.15 -11.21 6.35
C MET A 22 17.26 -12.20 6.70
N ILE A 23 17.48 -12.49 7.99
CA ILE A 23 18.43 -13.52 8.44
C ILE A 23 18.05 -14.89 7.88
N ARG A 24 16.75 -15.27 7.97
CA ARG A 24 16.29 -16.56 7.43
C ARG A 24 16.54 -16.66 5.93
N SER A 25 16.35 -15.56 5.18
CA SER A 25 16.64 -15.48 3.74
C SER A 25 18.13 -15.66 3.42
N VAL A 26 19.04 -15.17 4.27
CA VAL A 26 20.49 -15.39 4.14
C VAL A 26 20.85 -16.86 4.41
N PHE A 27 20.22 -17.51 5.38
CA PHE A 27 20.42 -18.95 5.61
C PHE A 27 19.77 -19.83 4.53
N THR A 28 18.67 -19.39 3.90
CA THR A 28 18.02 -20.11 2.78
C THR A 28 18.54 -19.70 1.40
N LEU A 29 19.55 -18.83 1.29
CA LEU A 29 20.13 -18.38 0.01
C LEU A 29 20.87 -19.51 -0.75
N GLY A 30 20.99 -20.71 -0.16
CA GLY A 30 21.32 -21.95 -0.89
C GLY A 30 20.16 -22.54 -1.72
N PHE A 31 18.93 -22.08 -1.52
CA PHE A 31 17.75 -22.49 -2.30
C PHE A 31 17.22 -21.30 -3.09
N LYS A 32 17.41 -21.36 -4.42
CA LYS A 32 16.79 -20.47 -5.41
C LYS A 32 15.32 -20.24 -5.04
N ARG A 33 14.97 -19.04 -4.56
CA ARG A 33 13.56 -18.60 -4.49
C ARG A 33 12.96 -18.79 -5.87
N ARG A 34 11.89 -19.58 -5.96
CA ARG A 34 11.24 -19.89 -7.23
C ARG A 34 10.68 -18.58 -7.81
N PRO A 35 10.91 -18.28 -9.10
CA PRO A 35 10.52 -17.01 -9.71
C PRO A 35 9.02 -16.67 -9.60
N HIS A 36 8.15 -17.65 -9.30
CA HIS A 36 6.73 -17.43 -9.02
C HIS A 36 6.42 -16.62 -7.75
N GLU A 37 7.40 -16.42 -6.85
CA GLU A 37 7.25 -15.59 -5.64
C GLU A 37 7.69 -14.14 -5.87
N GLN A 38 8.14 -13.79 -7.08
CA GLN A 38 8.12 -12.39 -7.49
C GLN A 38 6.63 -12.04 -7.67
N GLU A 39 5.99 -11.63 -6.56
CA GLU A 39 4.77 -10.84 -6.61
C GLU A 39 5.01 -9.78 -7.68
N LYS A 40 4.39 -9.96 -8.85
CA LYS A 40 4.32 -8.94 -9.89
C LYS A 40 3.98 -7.64 -9.17
N ALA A 41 4.68 -6.55 -9.48
CA ALA A 41 4.41 -5.25 -8.88
C ALA A 41 2.92 -4.93 -9.08
N LYS A 42 2.12 -5.22 -8.06
CA LYS A 42 0.69 -4.97 -8.06
C LYS A 42 0.52 -3.48 -7.84
N THR A 43 -0.18 -2.82 -8.75
CA THR A 43 -0.56 -1.42 -8.58
C THR A 43 -1.77 -1.39 -7.64
N TYR A 44 -1.72 -0.51 -6.66
CA TYR A 44 -2.81 -0.30 -5.71
C TYR A 44 -3.36 1.11 -5.90
N GLU A 45 -4.67 1.22 -5.78
CA GLU A 45 -5.39 2.47 -5.66
C GLU A 45 -5.75 2.69 -4.19
N TYR A 46 -5.50 3.90 -3.72
CA TYR A 46 -5.73 4.35 -2.35
C TYR A 46 -6.78 5.44 -2.39
N VAL A 47 -7.99 5.15 -1.92
CA VAL A 47 -9.09 6.11 -1.87
C VAL A 47 -9.18 6.66 -0.46
N PHE A 48 -8.96 7.96 -0.31
CA PHE A 48 -8.97 8.63 0.98
C PHE A 48 -10.37 9.12 1.33
N GLU A 49 -11.07 8.34 2.15
CA GLU A 49 -12.37 8.69 2.71
C GLU A 49 -12.24 9.59 3.95
N ASP A 50 -13.36 9.95 4.58
CA ASP A 50 -13.38 10.78 5.79
C ASP A 50 -12.79 10.07 7.01
N LYS A 51 -13.08 8.78 7.17
CA LYS A 51 -12.69 7.97 8.35
C LYS A 51 -11.64 6.91 8.05
N GLY A 52 -11.12 6.85 6.82
CA GLY A 52 -10.20 5.80 6.44
C GLY A 52 -9.60 5.95 5.05
N ILE A 53 -8.82 4.94 4.69
CA ILE A 53 -8.23 4.76 3.36
C ILE A 53 -8.66 3.37 2.89
N GLU A 54 -9.43 3.33 1.81
CA GLU A 54 -9.71 2.09 1.10
C GLU A 54 -8.51 1.76 0.19
N ILE A 55 -8.05 0.51 0.26
CA ILE A 55 -6.93 0.01 -0.53
C ILE A 55 -7.50 -1.01 -1.52
N ALA A 56 -7.47 -0.66 -2.80
CA ALA A 56 -7.89 -1.52 -3.89
C ALA A 56 -6.67 -1.99 -4.70
N GLU A 57 -6.61 -3.29 -4.99
CA GLU A 57 -5.65 -3.85 -5.92
C GLU A 57 -6.21 -3.71 -7.35
N ILE A 58 -5.39 -3.17 -8.25
CA ILE A 58 -5.66 -3.13 -9.70
C ILE A 58 -4.88 -4.28 -10.33
N SER A 59 -5.60 -5.34 -10.71
CA SER A 59 -5.01 -6.43 -11.49
C SER A 59 -4.81 -6.03 -12.96
N LEU A 60 -3.93 -6.75 -13.67
CA LEU A 60 -3.68 -6.55 -15.11
C LEU A 60 -4.96 -6.68 -15.98
N ASP A 61 -5.98 -7.39 -15.49
CA ASP A 61 -7.30 -7.49 -16.11
C ASP A 61 -8.22 -6.30 -15.79
N GLU A 62 -7.66 -5.18 -15.29
CA GLU A 62 -8.36 -3.96 -14.84
C GLU A 62 -9.46 -4.18 -13.78
N LYS A 63 -9.50 -5.37 -13.18
CA LYS A 63 -10.43 -5.68 -12.10
C LYS A 63 -9.96 -5.01 -10.81
N ARG A 64 -10.65 -3.94 -10.44
CA ARG A 64 -10.55 -3.29 -9.13
C ARG A 64 -11.09 -4.24 -8.06
N LYS A 65 -10.24 -4.61 -7.10
CA LYS A 65 -10.65 -5.43 -5.94
C LYS A 65 -10.22 -4.74 -4.65
N VAL A 66 -11.17 -4.44 -3.76
CA VAL A 66 -10.86 -3.95 -2.41
C VAL A 66 -10.18 -5.05 -1.62
N VAL A 67 -8.97 -4.79 -1.12
CA VAL A 67 -8.14 -5.77 -0.39
C VAL A 67 -7.94 -5.43 1.07
N ALA A 68 -8.05 -4.14 1.44
CA ALA A 68 -7.89 -3.70 2.82
C ALA A 68 -8.56 -2.34 3.06
N TYR A 69 -8.81 -2.04 4.33
CA TYR A 69 -9.29 -0.74 4.78
C TYR A 69 -8.48 -0.31 6.00
N LYS A 70 -7.85 0.87 5.92
CA LYS A 70 -7.16 1.48 7.05
C LYS A 70 -8.06 2.54 7.66
N SER A 71 -8.52 2.33 8.89
CA SER A 71 -9.21 3.39 9.64
C SER A 71 -8.20 4.47 10.04
N LEU A 72 -8.58 5.74 9.85
CA LEU A 72 -7.78 6.88 10.26
C LEU A 72 -8.28 7.42 11.59
N SER A 73 -7.35 7.69 12.50
CA SER A 73 -7.66 8.25 13.81
C SER A 73 -8.04 9.73 13.75
N SER A 74 -7.61 10.44 12.70
CA SER A 74 -7.88 11.88 12.53
C SER A 74 -7.60 12.37 11.11
N VAL A 75 -8.13 13.55 10.78
CA VAL A 75 -7.81 14.27 9.53
C VAL A 75 -6.31 14.61 9.44
N LYS A 76 -5.64 14.88 10.56
CA LYS A 76 -4.19 15.14 10.58
C LYS A 76 -3.38 13.93 10.13
N GLU A 77 -3.85 12.72 10.43
CA GLU A 77 -3.22 11.49 9.95
C GLU A 77 -3.34 11.37 8.43
N LYS A 78 -4.52 11.66 7.87
CA LYS A 78 -4.75 11.73 6.41
C LYS A 78 -3.75 12.65 5.73
N GLU A 79 -3.64 13.90 6.20
CA GLU A 79 -2.73 14.89 5.62
C GLU A 79 -1.25 14.49 5.74
N LYS A 80 -0.86 13.89 6.86
CA LYS A 80 0.50 13.38 7.07
C LYS A 80 0.83 12.25 6.09
N ILE A 81 -0.12 11.37 5.81
CA ILE A 81 0.07 10.26 4.85
C ILE A 81 0.23 10.82 3.43
N ILE A 82 -0.65 11.73 3.01
CA ILE A 82 -0.60 12.41 1.72
C ILE A 82 0.75 13.16 1.56
N SER A 83 1.15 13.92 2.58
CA SER A 83 2.39 14.69 2.59
C SER A 83 3.64 13.79 2.53
N LYS A 84 3.67 12.70 3.29
CA LYS A 84 4.79 11.75 3.28
C LYS A 84 4.83 10.87 2.04
N GLY A 85 3.68 10.66 1.37
CA GLY A 85 3.56 9.72 0.26
C GLY A 85 3.78 8.27 0.68
N LYS A 86 3.61 7.95 1.97
CA LYS A 86 3.68 6.58 2.48
C LYS A 86 3.02 6.42 3.83
N PHE A 87 2.54 5.22 4.11
CA PHE A 87 2.04 4.82 5.42
C PHE A 87 2.29 3.34 5.68
N GLU A 88 2.18 2.94 6.93
CA GLU A 88 2.36 1.56 7.34
C GLU A 88 1.04 1.01 7.88
N ASP A 89 0.71 -0.22 7.53
CA ASP A 89 -0.47 -0.91 8.04
C ASP A 89 -0.23 -2.43 8.09
N GLY A 90 -0.35 -3.00 9.29
CA GLY A 90 0.03 -4.38 9.56
C GLY A 90 1.46 -4.69 9.13
N ASP A 91 1.61 -5.80 8.38
CA ASP A 91 2.89 -6.30 7.86
C ASP A 91 3.33 -5.64 6.56
N HIS A 92 2.70 -4.52 6.15
CA HIS A 92 3.02 -3.88 4.88
C HIS A 92 3.34 -2.39 5.06
N THR A 93 4.21 -1.90 4.18
CA THR A 93 4.46 -0.49 3.95
C THR A 93 3.89 -0.12 2.59
N TYR A 94 3.03 0.90 2.57
CA TYR A 94 2.33 1.39 1.40
C TYR A 94 2.98 2.68 0.95
N TYR A 95 3.33 2.74 -0.33
CA TYR A 95 3.90 3.91 -0.98
C TYR A 95 2.87 4.48 -1.95
N LEU A 96 2.67 5.78 -1.85
CA LEU A 96 1.72 6.56 -2.66
C LEU A 96 2.52 7.35 -3.68
N ASP A 97 2.12 7.28 -4.94
CA ASP A 97 2.62 8.14 -5.98
C ASP A 97 1.97 9.53 -5.85
N LYS A 98 2.80 10.52 -5.52
CA LYS A 98 2.35 11.89 -5.27
C LYS A 98 1.83 12.58 -6.52
N GLU A 99 2.27 12.17 -7.71
CA GLU A 99 1.82 12.77 -8.97
C GLU A 99 0.37 12.37 -9.29
N THR A 100 -0.08 11.24 -8.74
CA THR A 100 -1.42 10.70 -8.98
C THR A 100 -2.48 11.15 -7.97
N ILE A 101 -2.10 11.99 -6.99
CA ILE A 101 -3.02 12.48 -5.95
C ILE A 101 -3.93 13.54 -6.57
N SER A 102 -5.14 13.14 -6.96
CA SER A 102 -6.21 14.04 -7.43
C SER A 102 -7.18 14.44 -6.33
#